data_AF-A0A937GVT7-F1
#
_entry.id   AF-A0A937GVT7-F1
#
_cell.length_a   1.000
_cell.length_b   1.000
_cell.length_c   1.000
_cell.angle_alpha   90.00
_cell.angle_beta   90.00
_cell.angle_gamma   90.00
#
_symmetry.space_group_name_H-M   'P 1'
#
loop_
_entity.id
_entity.type
_entity.pdbx_description
1 polymer ?
#
loop_
_entity_poly.entity_id
_entity_poly.type
_entity_poly.pdbx_seq_one_letter_code
_entity_poly.pdbx_strand_id
1 'polypeptide(L)'
;MKKALTFLFVLLIITLSYGQQNFDPEQDSPLPKNELKLNMLELLVMPAIGITYERFINDHSSYGIYGFVNFDTDTRYRYEKFELAPFYRIYLQSKKNASNKGFYAELFAGIN
;
A
#
# COMPACT_ATOMS: atom_id res chain seq x y z
N MET A 1 16.95 -6.31 24.37
CA MET A 1 15.59 -6.51 23.81
C MET A 1 14.59 -5.48 24.32
N LYS A 2 14.38 -5.32 25.65
CA LYS A 2 13.40 -4.36 26.21
C LYS A 2 13.55 -2.91 25.71
N LYS A 3 14.77 -2.37 25.66
CA LYS A 3 15.06 -1.00 25.18
C LYS A 3 14.75 -0.79 23.69
N ALA A 4 14.97 -1.82 22.86
CA ALA A 4 14.63 -1.78 21.43
C ALA A 4 13.11 -1.84 21.21
N LEU A 5 12.40 -2.61 22.04
CA LEU A 5 10.94 -2.68 22.02
C LEU A 5 10.31 -1.34 22.45
N THR A 6 10.85 -0.68 23.47
CA THR A 6 10.41 0.66 23.88
C THR A 6 10.64 1.71 22.78
N PHE A 7 11.77 1.62 22.07
CA PHE A 7 12.08 2.52 20.96
C PHE A 7 11.12 2.36 19.77
N LEU A 8 10.79 1.11 19.41
CA LEU A 8 9.80 0.80 18.36
C LEU A 8 8.41 1.36 18.72
N PHE A 9 8.02 1.23 19.99
CA PHE A 9 6.72 1.71 20.48
C PHE A 9 6.59 3.24 20.43
N VAL A 10 7.68 3.97 20.74
CA VAL A 10 7.72 5.44 20.62
C VAL A 10 7.64 5.88 19.15
N LEU A 11 8.30 5.16 18.25
CA LEU A 11 8.24 5.45 16.80
C LEU A 11 6.81 5.29 16.25
N LEU A 12 6.08 4.26 16.71
CA LEU A 12 4.70 4.01 16.32
C LEU A 12 3.75 5.15 16.74
N ILE A 13 3.90 5.66 17.97
CA ILE A 13 3.06 6.74 18.50
C ILE A 13 3.23 8.04 17.69
N ILE A 14 4.45 8.36 17.25
CA ILE A 14 4.73 9.55 16.45
C ILE A 14 4.02 9.48 15.09
N THR A 15 3.97 8.30 14.46
CA THR A 15 3.29 8.13 13.16
C THR A 15 1.76 8.25 13.23
N LEU A 16 1.14 7.91 14.37
CA LEU A 16 -0.32 8.02 14.54
C LEU A 16 -0.81 9.47 14.56
N SER A 17 -0.01 10.41 15.08
CA SER A 17 -0.36 11.83 15.13
C SER A 17 -0.36 12.51 13.75
N TYR A 18 0.49 12.06 12.82
CA TYR A 18 0.51 12.59 11.45
C TYR A 18 -0.62 12.03 10.56
N GLY A 19 -1.33 10.99 11.00
CA GLY A 19 -2.41 10.35 10.24
C GLY A 19 -3.81 10.95 10.43
N GLN A 20 -4.00 11.86 11.40
CA GLN A 20 -5.30 12.49 11.62
C GLN A 20 -5.39 13.81 10.83
N GLN A 21 -5.78 13.69 9.57
CA GLN A 21 -6.24 14.83 8.78
C GLN A 21 -7.75 14.96 8.98
N ASN A 22 -8.23 16.12 9.41
CA ASN A 22 -9.66 16.40 9.53
C ASN A 22 -10.29 16.21 8.15
N PHE A 23 -11.17 15.21 8.02
CA PHE A 23 -11.89 14.95 6.79
C PHE A 23 -13.06 15.94 6.71
N ASP A 24 -12.85 17.09 6.09
CA ASP A 24 -13.93 18.00 5.72
C ASP A 24 -14.60 17.48 4.42
N PRO A 25 -15.85 17.02 4.46
CA PRO A 25 -16.51 16.42 3.30
C PRO A 25 -16.87 17.42 2.19
N GLU A 26 -16.73 18.73 2.45
CA GLU A 26 -17.08 19.81 1.50
C GLU A 26 -15.87 20.47 0.82
N GLN A 27 -14.65 20.16 1.23
CA GLN A 27 -13.45 20.69 0.58
C GLN A 27 -12.92 19.64 -0.39
N ASP A 28 -13.03 19.92 -1.70
CA ASP A 28 -12.34 19.20 -2.79
C ASP A 28 -10.83 19.28 -2.51
N SER A 29 -10.37 18.42 -1.60
CA SER A 29 -8.97 18.30 -1.23
C SER A 29 -8.28 17.76 -2.47
N PRO A 30 -7.20 18.40 -2.95
CA PRO A 30 -6.51 17.93 -4.12
C PRO A 30 -6.14 16.46 -3.91
N LEU A 31 -6.50 15.61 -4.88
CA LEU A 31 -6.21 14.19 -4.82
C LEU A 31 -4.74 13.99 -4.42
N PRO A 32 -4.46 13.17 -3.39
CA PRO A 32 -3.08 12.92 -2.98
C PRO A 32 -2.36 12.38 -4.20
N LYS A 33 -1.29 13.04 -4.64
CA LYS A 33 -0.58 12.64 -5.88
C LYS A 33 0.16 11.31 -5.72
N ASN A 34 0.47 10.94 -4.48
CA ASN A 34 1.23 9.75 -4.14
C ASN A 34 0.56 9.06 -2.95
N GLU A 35 0.57 7.73 -2.97
CA GLU A 35 0.08 6.89 -1.89
C GLU A 35 1.08 5.77 -1.60
N LEU A 36 1.31 5.52 -0.31
CA LEU A 36 2.12 4.41 0.17
C LEU A 36 1.22 3.48 0.97
N LYS A 37 1.15 2.22 0.59
CA LYS A 37 0.31 1.20 1.22
C LYS A 37 1.18 0.13 1.85
N LEU A 38 0.84 -0.28 3.05
CA LEU A 38 1.41 -1.46 3.71
C LEU A 38 0.38 -2.58 3.65
N ASN A 39 0.69 -3.68 2.96
CA ASN A 39 -0.16 -4.85 2.92
C ASN A 39 0.18 -5.78 4.09
N MET A 40 -0.68 -5.79 5.10
CA MET A 40 -0.55 -6.67 6.27
C MET A 40 -1.38 -7.94 6.19
N LEU A 41 -2.24 -8.10 5.17
CA LEU A 41 -3.08 -9.30 5.05
C LEU A 41 -2.25 -10.55 4.76
N GLU A 42 -1.10 -10.40 4.12
CA GLU A 42 -0.15 -11.48 3.88
C GLU A 42 0.28 -12.16 5.18
N LEU A 43 0.44 -11.40 6.29
CA LEU A 43 0.81 -11.92 7.61
C LEU A 43 -0.16 -12.97 8.16
N LEU A 44 -1.41 -12.98 7.69
CA LEU A 44 -2.40 -13.96 8.14
C LEU A 44 -2.14 -15.35 7.54
N VAL A 45 -1.48 -15.43 6.38
CA VAL A 45 -1.24 -16.68 5.63
C VAL A 45 0.21 -17.11 5.75
N MET A 46 1.16 -16.17 5.68
CA MET A 46 2.59 -16.43 5.79
C MET A 46 3.30 -15.23 6.42
N PRO A 47 4.47 -15.41 7.05
CA PRO A 47 5.24 -14.28 7.56
C PRO A 47 5.83 -13.47 6.38
N ALA A 48 5.02 -12.62 5.76
CA ALA A 48 5.40 -11.76 4.65
C ALA A 48 4.88 -10.34 4.85
N ILE A 49 5.59 -9.37 4.30
CA ILE A 49 5.20 -7.96 4.31
C ILE A 49 5.25 -7.45 2.87
N GLY A 50 4.14 -6.85 2.43
CA GLY A 50 4.04 -6.16 1.15
C GLY A 50 3.98 -4.65 1.32
N ILE A 51 4.62 -3.91 0.42
CA ILE A 51 4.55 -2.46 0.31
C ILE A 51 4.18 -2.07 -1.11
N THR A 52 3.35 -1.05 -1.26
CA THR A 52 2.97 -0.51 -2.56
C THR A 52 3.23 0.98 -2.57
N TYR A 53 3.96 1.46 -3.56
CA TYR A 53 3.98 2.88 -3.91
C TYR A 53 3.13 3.10 -5.15
N GLU A 54 2.25 4.09 -5.10
CA GLU A 54 1.33 4.42 -6.19
C GLU A 54 1.31 5.92 -6.43
N ARG A 55 1.37 6.31 -7.71
CA ARG A 55 1.27 7.69 -8.15
C ARG A 55 0.07 7.85 -9.08
N PHE A 56 -0.81 8.77 -8.70
CA PHE A 56 -2.00 9.08 -9.46
C PHE A 56 -1.69 10.07 -10.57
N ILE A 57 -2.14 9.74 -11.78
CA ILE A 57 -1.98 10.57 -12.97
C ILE A 57 -3.18 11.53 -13.08
N ASN A 58 -4.37 10.97 -12.90
CA ASN A 58 -5.66 11.65 -12.89
C ASN A 58 -6.64 10.80 -12.07
N ASP A 59 -7.91 11.15 -12.10
CA ASP A 59 -8.99 10.51 -11.33
C ASP A 59 -9.30 9.05 -11.70
N HIS A 60 -8.80 8.60 -12.85
CA HIS A 60 -9.13 7.31 -13.45
C HIS A 60 -7.89 6.45 -13.74
N SER A 61 -6.69 6.92 -13.42
CA SER A 61 -5.47 6.18 -13.71
C SER A 61 -4.31 6.47 -12.78
N SER A 62 -3.52 5.43 -12.54
CA SER A 62 -2.31 5.48 -11.74
C SER A 62 -1.25 4.52 -12.29
N TYR A 63 -0.01 4.75 -11.86
CA TYR A 63 1.05 3.75 -11.99
C TYR A 63 1.74 3.58 -10.64
N GLY A 64 2.39 2.44 -10.45
CA GLY A 64 3.06 2.17 -9.20
C GLY A 64 3.94 0.95 -9.26
N ILE A 65 4.44 0.59 -8.10
CA ILE A 65 5.20 -0.63 -7.88
C ILE A 65 4.74 -1.25 -6.58
N TYR A 66 4.39 -2.52 -6.64
CA TYR A 66 4.20 -3.38 -5.49
C TYR A 66 5.48 -4.17 -5.26
N GLY A 67 5.83 -4.40 -4.01
CA GLY A 67 6.87 -5.34 -3.68
C GLY A 67 6.57 -6.02 -2.35
N PHE A 68 6.99 -7.27 -2.22
CA PHE A 68 6.86 -7.98 -0.95
C PHE A 68 8.10 -8.82 -0.65
N VAL A 69 8.26 -9.15 0.62
CA VAL A 69 9.30 -10.05 1.11
C VAL A 69 8.67 -11.15 1.96
N ASN A 70 9.03 -12.39 1.67
CA ASN A 70 8.62 -13.57 2.42
C ASN A 70 9.72 -13.97 3.41
N PHE A 71 9.39 -13.96 4.70
CA PHE A 71 10.27 -14.37 5.79
C PHE A 71 10.09 -15.86 6.17
N ASP A 72 9.22 -16.61 5.50
CA ASP A 72 9.04 -18.04 5.74
C ASP A 72 10.29 -18.81 5.31
N THR A 73 10.91 -19.56 6.21
CA THR A 73 12.11 -20.36 5.91
C THR A 73 11.76 -21.59 5.07
N ASP A 74 10.57 -22.15 5.28
CA ASP A 74 10.19 -23.47 4.77
C ASP A 74 9.39 -23.39 3.46
N THR A 75 9.09 -22.17 2.98
CA THR A 75 8.45 -21.88 1.67
C THR A 75 7.16 -22.67 1.42
N ARG A 76 6.34 -22.90 2.46
CA ARG A 76 5.20 -23.82 2.36
C ARG A 76 4.04 -23.29 1.52
N TYR A 77 3.83 -21.97 1.55
CA TYR A 77 2.72 -21.32 0.85
C TYR A 77 3.15 -20.60 -0.44
N ARG A 78 4.39 -20.12 -0.48
CA ARG A 78 4.96 -19.41 -1.63
C ARG A 78 6.46 -19.61 -1.68
N TYR A 79 6.99 -19.95 -2.85
CA TYR A 79 8.41 -20.22 -3.05
C TYR A 79 9.22 -18.93 -3.22
N GLU A 80 8.63 -17.90 -3.81
CA GLU A 80 9.30 -16.61 -4.01
C GLU A 80 9.60 -15.96 -2.66
N LYS A 81 10.88 -15.59 -2.47
CA LYS A 81 11.34 -14.85 -1.28
C LYS A 81 11.05 -13.36 -1.38
N PHE A 82 10.92 -12.85 -2.60
CA PHE A 82 10.55 -11.48 -2.88
C PHE A 82 9.80 -11.41 -4.21
N GLU A 83 9.09 -10.31 -4.43
CA GLU A 83 8.60 -9.92 -5.76
C GLU A 83 8.65 -8.41 -5.86
N LEU A 84 8.89 -7.93 -7.07
CA LEU A 84 8.69 -6.57 -7.49
C LEU A 84 7.78 -6.57 -8.70
N ALA A 85 6.65 -5.86 -8.59
CA ALA A 85 5.62 -5.80 -9.60
C ALA A 85 5.28 -4.35 -9.94
N PRO A 86 5.94 -3.73 -10.95
CA PRO A 86 5.43 -2.50 -11.53
C PRO A 86 4.03 -2.73 -12.13
N PHE A 87 3.16 -1.74 -11.99
CA PHE A 87 1.80 -1.80 -12.49
C PHE A 87 1.28 -0.47 -13.03
N TYR A 88 0.25 -0.56 -13.85
CA TYR A 88 -0.62 0.54 -14.27
C TYR A 88 -2.07 0.17 -14.00
N ARG A 89 -2.84 1.07 -13.36
CA ARG A 89 -4.25 0.85 -13.04
C ARG A 89 -5.16 1.81 -13.76
N ILE A 90 -6.33 1.31 -14.14
CA ILE A 90 -7.46 2.06 -14.68
C ILE A 90 -8.64 1.88 -13.74
N TYR A 91 -9.12 2.96 -13.13
CA TYR A 91 -10.24 2.93 -12.19
C TYR A 91 -11.57 3.05 -12.95
N LEU A 92 -12.52 2.17 -12.61
CA LEU A 92 -13.79 2.00 -13.33
C LEU A 92 -14.95 2.80 -12.71
N GLN A 93 -14.68 3.72 -11.78
CA GLN A 93 -15.72 4.44 -11.05
C GLN A 93 -16.15 5.74 -11.73
N SER A 94 -17.47 6.00 -11.71
CA SER A 94 -18.09 7.20 -12.30
C SER A 94 -18.36 8.33 -11.28
N LYS A 95 -18.23 8.07 -9.97
CA LYS A 95 -18.56 9.07 -8.95
C LYS A 95 -17.39 10.05 -8.76
N LYS A 96 -17.67 11.34 -8.94
CA LYS A 96 -16.73 12.46 -8.79
C LYS A 96 -15.95 12.48 -7.46
N ASN A 97 -16.53 11.93 -6.39
CA ASN A 97 -15.91 11.91 -5.06
C ASN A 97 -15.16 10.61 -4.74
N ALA A 98 -15.10 9.67 -5.70
CA ALA A 98 -14.44 8.36 -5.56
C ALA A 98 -13.27 8.20 -6.54
N SER A 99 -12.77 9.30 -7.10
CA SER A 99 -11.59 9.33 -7.97
C SER A 99 -10.44 8.56 -7.33
N ASN A 100 -9.84 7.66 -8.11
CA ASN A 100 -8.76 6.77 -7.68
C ASN A 100 -9.08 5.83 -6.50
N LYS A 101 -10.35 5.50 -6.29
CA LYS A 101 -10.81 4.54 -5.28
C LYS A 101 -11.66 3.44 -5.91
N GLY A 102 -11.76 2.29 -5.23
CA GLY A 102 -12.60 1.14 -5.59
C GLY A 102 -12.08 0.31 -6.76
N PHE A 103 -12.98 -0.21 -7.59
CA PHE A 103 -12.62 -1.21 -8.61
C PHE A 103 -11.72 -0.64 -9.71
N TYR A 104 -10.71 -1.42 -10.07
CA TYR A 104 -9.77 -1.09 -11.13
C TYR A 104 -9.41 -2.32 -11.95
N ALA A 105 -8.98 -2.09 -13.19
CA ALA A 105 -8.22 -3.05 -13.97
C ALA A 105 -6.73 -2.75 -13.80
N GLU A 106 -5.90 -3.79 -13.67
CA GLU A 106 -4.45 -3.65 -13.47
C GLU A 106 -3.67 -4.40 -14.55
N LEU A 107 -2.73 -3.71 -15.18
CA LEU A 107 -1.68 -4.31 -15.99
C LEU A 107 -0.40 -4.34 -15.13
N PHE A 108 0.17 -5.52 -14.93
CA PHE A 108 1.35 -5.70 -14.07
C PHE A 108 2.38 -6.62 -14.72
N ALA A 109 3.63 -6.50 -14.27
CA ALA A 109 4.70 -7.42 -14.62
C ALA A 109 5.43 -7.85 -13.35
N GLY A 110 5.50 -9.15 -13.08
CA GLY A 110 6.19 -9.69 -11.90
C GLY A 110 7.69 -9.93 -12.17
N ILE A 111 8.52 -9.56 -11.20
CA ILE A 111 9.96 -9.84 -11.14
C ILE A 111 10.22 -10.50 -9.80
N ASN A 112 10.75 -11.73 -9.79
CA ASN A 112 10.85 -12.60 -8.62
C ASN A 112 12.13 -13.45 -8.60
#